data_AF-A0A8T0GQH1-F1
#
_entry.id   AF-A0A8T0GQH1-F1
#
_cell.length_a   1.000
_cell.length_b   1.000
_cell.length_c   1.000
_cell.angle_alpha   90.00
_cell.angle_beta   90.00
_cell.angle_gamma   90.00
#
_symmetry.space_group_name_H-M   'P 1'
#
loop_
_entity.id
_entity.type
_entity.pdbx_description
1 polymer ?
#
loop_
_entity_poly.entity_id
_entity_poly.type
_entity_poly.pdbx_seq_one_letter_code
_entity_poly.pdbx_strand_id
1 'polypeptide(L)'
;MAVVQHVQDLIHNNPLIVFSKTYCPYCRSVKEFLKGLGAEAKVVELDKEENGAEIQKALAEISKQKTVPNVFVGGEHVGGNDATKAAHKKGTLVPMLKKAGAIKDKEEEVRKIEAEGAKAVEEDTKGPLSSSIVA
;
A
#
# COMPACT_ATOMS: atom_id res chain seq x y z
N MET A 1 22.32 4.89 21.59
CA MET A 1 22.05 5.78 20.44
C MET A 1 20.62 6.26 20.52
N ALA A 2 20.39 7.51 20.97
CA ALA A 2 19.04 8.03 21.19
C ALA A 2 18.22 8.10 19.89
N VAL A 3 18.86 8.37 18.76
CA VAL A 3 18.22 8.48 17.45
C VAL A 3 17.69 7.13 16.93
N VAL A 4 18.45 6.05 17.11
CA VAL A 4 18.00 4.70 16.71
C VAL A 4 16.72 4.31 17.45
N GLN A 5 16.67 4.55 18.75
CA GLN A 5 15.49 4.30 19.57
C GLN A 5 14.31 5.12 19.08
N HIS A 6 14.51 6.43 18.86
CA HIS A 6 13.46 7.30 18.32
C HIS A 6 12.90 6.81 16.98
N VAL A 7 13.76 6.34 16.07
CA VAL A 7 13.33 5.78 14.78
C VAL A 7 12.53 4.49 14.98
N GLN A 8 12.94 3.61 15.90
CA GLN A 8 12.16 2.41 16.22
C GLN A 8 10.81 2.74 16.84
N ASP A 9 10.75 3.72 17.75
CA ASP A 9 9.51 4.21 18.32
C ASP A 9 8.58 4.78 17.25
N LEU A 10 9.10 5.53 16.27
CA LEU A 10 8.30 6.00 15.13
C LEU A 10 7.76 4.83 14.29
N ILE A 11 8.57 3.81 14.07
CA ILE A 11 8.19 2.61 13.31
C ILE A 11 7.10 1.79 14.04
N HIS A 12 7.18 1.68 15.37
CA HIS A 12 6.20 0.91 16.15
C HIS A 12 4.93 1.70 16.47
N ASN A 13 5.01 3.02 16.62
CA ASN A 13 3.84 3.87 16.92
C ASN A 13 3.01 4.20 15.67
N ASN A 14 3.53 3.98 14.46
CA ASN A 14 2.81 4.27 13.22
C ASN A 14 2.57 2.97 12.42
N PRO A 15 1.34 2.72 11.95
CA PRO A 15 1.02 1.51 11.20
C PRO A 15 1.72 1.47 9.83
N LEU A 16 2.02 2.64 9.25
CA LEU A 16 2.74 2.79 7.99
C LEU A 16 3.60 4.05 8.08
N ILE A 17 4.90 3.89 7.86
CA ILE A 17 5.85 5.01 7.84
C ILE A 17 6.75 4.94 6.61
N VAL A 18 7.01 6.10 6.02
CA VAL A 18 7.78 6.27 4.80
C VAL A 18 8.85 7.34 5.04
N PHE A 19 10.11 6.93 5.00
CA PHE A 19 11.24 7.83 5.01
C PHE A 19 11.55 8.28 3.59
N SER A 20 11.49 9.59 3.37
CA SER A 20 11.53 10.26 2.08
C SER A 20 12.59 11.37 2.08
N LYS A 21 12.91 11.86 0.88
CA LYS A 21 13.57 13.15 0.70
C LYS A 21 12.80 13.96 -0.34
N THR A 22 12.69 15.28 -0.11
CA THR A 22 11.86 16.17 -0.92
C THR A 22 12.25 16.21 -2.39
N TYR A 23 13.55 16.09 -2.67
CA TYR A 23 14.11 16.11 -4.01
C TYR A 23 14.04 14.75 -4.75
N CYS A 24 13.55 13.69 -4.10
CA CYS A 24 13.58 12.35 -4.68
C CYS A 24 12.28 11.98 -5.44
N PRO A 25 12.34 11.70 -6.75
CA PRO A 25 11.16 11.37 -7.55
C PRO A 25 10.53 10.02 -7.14
N TYR A 26 11.34 9.04 -6.75
CA TYR A 26 10.85 7.71 -6.30
C TYR A 26 10.06 7.80 -5.00
N CYS A 27 10.42 8.74 -4.13
CA CYS A 27 9.68 9.00 -2.89
C CYS A 27 8.28 9.55 -3.19
N ARG A 28 8.16 10.44 -4.17
CA ARG A 28 6.86 10.95 -4.61
C ARG A 28 5.98 9.81 -5.14
N SER A 29 6.53 8.97 -6.02
CA SER A 29 5.80 7.84 -6.60
C SER A 29 5.30 6.84 -5.54
N VAL A 30 6.09 6.53 -4.49
CA VAL A 30 5.63 5.59 -3.44
C VAL A 30 4.54 6.21 -2.55
N LYS A 31 4.64 7.51 -2.27
CA LYS A 31 3.62 8.25 -1.50
C LYS A 31 2.27 8.26 -2.22
N GLU A 32 2.28 8.57 -3.51
CA GLU A 32 1.06 8.53 -4.34
C GLU A 32 0.51 7.12 -4.47
N PHE A 33 1.38 6.12 -4.63
CA PHE A 33 0.98 4.72 -4.68
C PHE A 33 0.25 4.26 -3.40
N LEU A 34 0.83 4.51 -2.22
CA LEU A 34 0.23 4.16 -0.94
C LEU A 34 -1.09 4.91 -0.71
N LYS A 35 -1.14 6.19 -1.08
CA LYS A 35 -2.37 6.99 -1.02
C LYS A 35 -3.45 6.44 -1.95
N GLY A 36 -3.09 5.97 -3.15
CA GLY A 36 -4.01 5.32 -4.09
C GLY A 36 -4.61 4.02 -3.56
N LEU A 37 -3.88 3.31 -2.69
CA LEU A 37 -4.38 2.14 -1.96
C LEU A 37 -5.29 2.50 -0.77
N GLY A 38 -5.47 3.78 -0.47
CA GLY A 38 -6.20 4.25 0.71
C GLY A 38 -5.43 4.04 2.02
N ALA A 39 -4.12 3.80 1.95
CA ALA A 39 -3.27 3.63 3.13
C ALA A 39 -2.77 5.00 3.63
N GLU A 40 -2.98 5.28 4.91
CA GLU A 40 -2.49 6.51 5.53
C GLU A 40 -1.06 6.31 6.03
N ALA A 41 -0.10 6.92 5.31
CA ALA A 41 1.32 6.78 5.60
C ALA A 41 1.87 8.01 6.32
N LYS A 42 2.61 7.81 7.42
CA LYS A 42 3.41 8.86 8.03
C LYS A 42 4.67 9.09 7.18
N VAL A 43 4.81 10.28 6.61
CA VAL A 43 5.99 10.63 5.81
C VAL A 43 6.97 11.42 6.66
N VAL A 44 8.24 10.99 6.68
CA VAL A 44 9.34 11.70 7.32
C VAL A 44 10.34 12.13 6.25
N GLU A 45 10.48 13.44 6.03
CA GLU A 45 11.38 14.01 5.04
C GLU A 45 12.76 14.24 5.70
N LEU A 46 13.72 13.35 5.43
CA LEU A 46 15.04 13.37 6.07
C LEU A 46 15.84 14.64 5.74
N ASP A 47 15.56 15.32 4.62
CA ASP A 47 16.24 16.57 4.26
C ASP A 47 15.75 17.79 5.05
N LYS A 48 14.56 17.70 5.68
CA LYS A 48 13.97 18.78 6.48
C LYS A 48 14.22 18.60 7.98
N GLU A 49 14.56 17.40 8.39
CA GLU A 49 14.88 17.09 9.78
C GLU A 49 16.32 17.49 10.09
N GLU A 50 16.54 18.22 11.18
CA GLU A 50 17.88 18.59 11.65
C GLU A 50 18.76 17.35 11.90
N ASN A 51 18.13 16.28 12.39
CA ASN A 51 18.78 14.98 12.65
C ASN A 51 18.70 14.01 11.46
N GLY A 52 18.40 14.49 10.25
CA GLY A 52 18.18 13.65 9.08
C GLY A 52 19.32 12.69 8.74
N ALA A 53 20.58 13.14 8.91
CA ALA A 53 21.76 12.32 8.69
C ALA A 53 21.89 11.18 9.73
N GLU A 54 21.59 11.48 10.99
CA GLU A 54 21.59 10.48 12.07
C GLU A 54 20.45 9.48 11.90
N ILE A 55 19.26 9.94 11.52
CA ILE A 55 18.11 9.08 11.19
C ILE A 55 18.47 8.17 10.01
N GLN A 56 19.11 8.71 8.96
CA GLN A 56 19.54 7.88 7.82
C GLN A 56 20.55 6.80 8.24
N LYS A 57 21.46 7.12 9.17
CA LYS A 57 22.41 6.15 9.73
C LYS A 57 21.68 5.09 10.57
N ALA A 58 20.76 5.50 11.43
CA ALA A 58 19.93 4.60 12.22
C ALA A 58 19.08 3.66 11.33
N LEU A 59 18.48 4.19 10.27
CA LEU A 59 17.76 3.40 9.27
C LEU A 59 18.66 2.38 8.60
N ALA A 60 19.90 2.74 8.30
CA ALA A 60 20.87 1.81 7.74
C ALA A 60 21.23 0.69 8.72
N GLU A 61 21.23 0.94 10.03
CA GLU A 61 21.46 -0.08 11.04
C GLU A 61 20.24 -1.01 11.21
N ILE A 62 19.02 -0.44 11.21
CA ILE A 62 17.77 -1.19 11.41
C ILE A 62 17.41 -2.02 10.17
N SER A 63 17.38 -1.38 8.99
CA SER A 63 16.89 -1.98 7.75
C SER A 63 17.97 -2.54 6.83
N LYS A 64 19.25 -2.25 7.14
CA LYS A 64 20.39 -2.46 6.23
C LYS A 64 20.29 -1.70 4.91
N GLN A 65 19.30 -0.81 4.75
CA GLN A 65 19.08 0.00 3.57
C GLN A 65 19.44 1.47 3.85
N LYS A 66 20.43 1.99 3.13
CA LYS A 66 20.85 3.40 3.19
C LYS A 66 20.10 4.32 2.23
N THR A 67 19.33 3.73 1.32
CA THR A 67 18.65 4.42 0.23
C THR A 67 17.22 4.81 0.62
N VAL A 68 16.81 5.96 0.09
CA VAL A 68 15.42 6.42 0.11
C VAL A 68 14.76 6.13 -1.25
N PRO A 69 13.45 5.83 -1.31
CA PRO A 69 12.53 5.73 -0.18
C PRO A 69 12.77 4.48 0.69
N ASN A 70 12.45 4.57 1.98
CA ASN A 70 12.49 3.44 2.89
C ASN A 70 11.13 3.31 3.61
N VAL A 71 10.45 2.19 3.41
CA VAL A 71 9.05 1.96 3.80
C VAL A 71 8.97 0.87 4.87
N PHE A 72 8.23 1.16 5.94
CA PHE A 72 7.93 0.20 7.00
C PHE A 72 6.42 0.09 7.21
N VAL A 73 5.95 -1.14 7.41
CA VAL A 73 4.53 -1.48 7.62
C VAL A 73 4.42 -2.31 8.90
N GLY A 74 3.71 -1.80 9.90
CA GLY A 74 3.46 -2.51 11.16
C GLY A 74 4.73 -2.98 11.86
N GLY A 75 5.80 -2.18 11.82
CA GLY A 75 7.11 -2.56 12.36
C GLY A 75 8.06 -3.27 11.39
N GLU A 76 7.55 -3.80 10.28
CA GLU A 76 8.33 -4.60 9.33
C GLU A 76 8.86 -3.77 8.17
N HIS A 77 10.12 -3.98 7.80
CA HIS A 77 10.77 -3.30 6.68
C HIS A 77 10.36 -3.91 5.34
N VAL A 78 9.67 -3.12 4.50
CA VAL A 78 9.25 -3.53 3.16
C VAL A 78 10.33 -3.21 2.11
N GLY A 79 11.06 -2.10 2.29
CA GLY A 79 12.11 -1.65 1.37
C GLY A 79 11.78 -0.35 0.65
N GLY A 80 12.25 -0.21 -0.60
CA GLY A 80 12.04 0.98 -1.42
C GLY A 80 10.80 0.95 -2.33
N ASN A 81 10.81 1.79 -3.37
CA ASN A 81 9.71 1.92 -4.33
C ASN A 81 9.45 0.59 -5.07
N ASP A 82 10.51 0.00 -5.61
CA ASP A 82 10.45 -1.25 -6.36
C ASP A 82 9.99 -2.42 -5.49
N ALA A 83 10.52 -2.52 -4.26
CA ALA A 83 10.14 -3.54 -3.30
C ALA A 83 8.65 -3.42 -2.90
N THR A 84 8.18 -2.19 -2.67
CA THR A 84 6.77 -1.92 -2.36
C THR A 84 5.85 -2.32 -3.52
N LYS A 85 6.20 -1.94 -4.75
CA LYS A 85 5.44 -2.34 -5.95
C LYS A 85 5.48 -3.84 -6.20
N ALA A 86 6.62 -4.48 -5.96
CA ALA A 86 6.77 -5.92 -6.06
C ALA A 86 5.91 -6.65 -5.02
N ALA A 87 5.88 -6.18 -3.76
CA ALA A 87 5.02 -6.71 -2.71
C ALA A 87 3.53 -6.57 -3.05
N HIS A 88 3.13 -5.47 -3.70
CA HIS A 88 1.77 -5.32 -4.19
C HIS A 88 1.45 -6.29 -5.33
N LYS A 89 2.33 -6.43 -6.33
CA LYS A 89 2.16 -7.41 -7.41
C LYS A 89 2.10 -8.85 -6.90
N LYS A 90 2.80 -9.17 -5.81
CA LYS A 90 2.75 -10.46 -5.13
C LYS A 90 1.51 -10.65 -4.26
N GLY A 91 0.69 -9.61 -4.06
CA GLY A 91 -0.48 -9.64 -3.19
C GLY A 91 -0.16 -9.62 -1.68
N THR A 92 1.09 -9.39 -1.29
CA THR A 92 1.51 -9.41 0.14
C THR A 92 1.38 -8.04 0.81
N LEU A 93 1.42 -6.94 0.05
CA LEU A 93 1.39 -5.59 0.63
C LEU A 93 0.05 -5.24 1.29
N VAL A 94 -1.07 -5.54 0.62
CA VAL A 94 -2.43 -5.25 1.12
C VAL A 94 -2.71 -5.93 2.47
N PRO A 95 -2.47 -7.25 2.65
CA PRO A 95 -2.70 -7.89 3.94
C PRO A 95 -1.77 -7.36 5.05
N MET A 96 -0.53 -6.97 4.73
CA MET A 96 0.36 -6.33 5.70
C MET A 96 -0.19 -4.97 6.16
N LEU A 97 -0.68 -4.15 5.23
CA LEU A 97 -1.27 -2.85 5.53
C LEU A 97 -2.54 -2.98 6.37
N LYS A 98 -3.39 -3.97 6.07
CA LYS A 98 -4.59 -4.28 6.88
C LYS A 98 -4.21 -4.76 8.27
N LYS A 99 -3.25 -5.69 8.40
CA LYS A 99 -2.77 -6.20 9.68
C LYS A 99 -2.18 -5.09 10.55
N ALA A 100 -1.50 -4.13 9.93
CA ALA A 100 -0.96 -2.96 10.60
C ALA A 100 -2.05 -1.91 10.95
N GLY A 101 -3.24 -1.97 10.35
CA GLY A 101 -4.28 -0.95 10.52
C GLY A 101 -4.05 0.33 9.71
N ALA A 102 -3.18 0.29 8.70
CA ALA A 102 -2.88 1.44 7.83
C ALA A 102 -3.98 1.72 6.79
N ILE A 103 -4.79 0.71 6.47
CA ILE A 103 -5.97 0.83 5.62
C ILE A 103 -7.19 0.57 6.51
N LYS A 104 -8.11 1.53 6.57
CA LYS A 104 -9.47 1.30 7.08
C LYS A 104 -10.25 0.70 5.92
N ASP A 105 -10.81 -0.49 6.10
CA ASP A 105 -11.51 -1.22 5.04
C ASP A 105 -12.49 -0.33 4.25
N LYS A 106 -12.08 0.07 3.04
CA LYS A 106 -13.04 0.31 1.93
C LYS A 106 -13.60 -1.00 1.39
N GLU A 107 -13.29 -2.13 2.01
CA GLU A 107 -13.93 -3.41 1.73
C GLU A 107 -15.35 -3.49 2.32
N GLU A 108 -15.77 -2.57 3.20
CA GLU A 108 -17.20 -2.41 3.54
C GLU A 108 -17.98 -1.60 2.49
N GLU A 109 -17.33 -0.69 1.76
CA GLU A 109 -18.02 0.12 0.76
C GLU A 109 -18.21 -0.64 -0.57
N VAL A 110 -17.26 -1.49 -0.99
CA VAL A 110 -17.40 -2.30 -2.22
C VAL A 110 -18.37 -3.48 -2.04
N ARG A 111 -18.46 -4.07 -0.84
CA ARG A 111 -19.44 -5.13 -0.56
C ARG A 111 -20.89 -4.63 -0.48
N LYS A 112 -21.13 -3.33 -0.32
CA LYS A 112 -22.48 -2.73 -0.40
C LYS A 112 -22.93 -2.42 -1.83
N ILE A 113 -22.03 -2.33 -2.82
CA ILE A 113 -22.40 -2.02 -4.21
C ILE A 113 -22.68 -3.28 -5.04
N GLU A 114 -22.05 -4.42 -4.73
CA GLU A 114 -22.28 -5.68 -5.46
C GLU A 114 -23.55 -6.44 -5.04
N ALA A 115 -24.17 -6.08 -3.91
CA ALA A 115 -25.44 -6.69 -3.47
C ALA A 115 -26.66 -6.19 -4.27
N GLU A 116 -26.56 -5.11 -5.04
CA GLU A 116 -27.64 -4.59 -5.88
C GLU A 116 -27.38 -4.70 -7.40
N GLY A 117 -26.28 -5.33 -7.83
CA GLY A 117 -25.82 -5.26 -9.22
C GLY A 117 -25.92 -6.52 -10.08
N ALA A 118 -26.16 -7.70 -9.52
CA ALA A 118 -26.07 -8.97 -10.26
C ALA A 118 -27.39 -9.76 -10.21
N LYS A 119 -28.39 -9.29 -10.96
CA LYS A 119 -29.41 -10.18 -11.53
C LYS A 119 -29.38 -10.02 -13.03
N ALA A 120 -29.34 -11.16 -13.73
CA ALA A 120 -29.32 -11.35 -15.18
C ALA A 120 -27.89 -11.24 -15.76
N VAL A 121 -27.35 -12.19 -16.51
CA VAL A 121 -27.96 -13.25 -17.33
C VAL A 121 -27.00 -14.43 -17.36
N GLU A 122 -27.42 -15.58 -16.83
CA GLU A 122 -26.90 -16.88 -17.22
C GLU A 122 -27.74 -17.37 -18.40
N GLU A 123 -27.02 -17.85 -19.42
CA GLU A 123 -27.38 -19.00 -20.25
C GLU A 123 -28.68 -18.95 -21.06
N ASP A 124 -28.56 -18.76 -22.38
CA ASP A 124 -29.44 -19.47 -23.31
C ASP A 124 -28.62 -19.99 -24.49
N THR A 125 -28.27 -21.26 -24.31
CA THR A 125 -27.77 -22.18 -25.30
C THR A 125 -28.81 -22.41 -26.41
N LYS A 126 -28.35 -22.40 -27.66
CA LYS A 126 -28.79 -23.25 -28.79
C LYS A 126 -30.27 -23.67 -28.81
N GLY A 127 -31.05 -23.09 -29.74
CA GLY A 127 -32.47 -23.42 -29.99
C GLY A 127 -32.77 -24.85 -30.44
N PRO A 128 -34.06 -25.19 -30.60
CA PRO A 128 -34.54 -25.63 -31.92
C PRO A 128 -35.99 -25.21 -32.28
N LEU A 129 -36.20 -25.01 -33.60
CA LEU A 129 -37.33 -25.40 -34.46
C LEU A 129 -38.80 -25.31 -33.96
N SER A 130 -39.64 -24.60 -34.74
CA SER A 130 -40.96 -25.05 -35.26
C SER A 130 -41.62 -23.87 -36.00
N SER A 131 -41.65 -23.87 -37.35
CA SER A 131 -42.76 -24.31 -38.22
C SER A 131 -44.04 -23.46 -38.16
N SER A 132 -44.58 -23.19 -39.37
CA SER A 132 -45.95 -22.76 -39.73
C SER A 132 -46.08 -21.26 -40.05
N ILE A 133 -46.29 -20.87 -41.31
CA ILE A 133 -47.53 -20.87 -42.12
C ILE A 133 -48.21 -19.50 -42.06
N VAL A 134 -48.46 -18.90 -43.23
CA VAL A 134 -49.58 -18.01 -43.63
C VAL A 134 -49.11 -17.21 -44.85
N ALA A 135 -49.90 -16.85 -45.84
CA ALA A 135 -51.20 -17.27 -46.37
C ALA A 135 -51.31 -16.56 -47.73
#